data_AF-A0AA38GZP7-F1
#
_entry.id   AF-A0AA38GZP7-F1
#
_cell.length_a   1.000
_cell.length_b   1.000
_cell.length_c   1.000
_cell.angle_alpha   90.00
_cell.angle_beta   90.00
_cell.angle_gamma   90.00
#
_symmetry.space_group_name_H-M   'P 1'
#
loop_
_entity.id
_entity.type
_entity.pdbx_description
1 polymer ?
#
loop_
_entity_poly.entity_id
_entity_poly.type
_entity_poly.pdbx_seq_one_letter_code
_entity_poly.pdbx_strand_id
1 'polypeptide(L)'
;VWTFFQNFDHCGRFFKKIGPSDLVYVKCHMGPVLTGDIIVHVIWYGNWNPNNKRIIKDFLLSISETRSPSPSVSEWWKTVRMYTDQTRKNISKNVVLGSEFIDDYSHGKLLTRLTVQSVIKNVVSVGSNPPSVDHKNGVYLLLMSEDMGVQDFCWAVCGFHYFTFPSIVGSTLPYAWVGNSGKQCADV
;
A
#
# COMPACT_ATOMS: atom_id res chain seq x y z
N VAL A 1 9.19 -1.84 -1.60
CA VAL A 1 8.05 -2.59 -2.18
C VAL A 1 7.94 -3.99 -1.58
N TRP A 2 9.00 -4.80 -1.58
CA TRP A 2 9.02 -6.13 -0.95
C TRP A 2 8.64 -6.12 0.55
N THR A 3 9.09 -5.13 1.31
CA THR A 3 8.73 -4.92 2.72
C THR A 3 7.34 -4.36 2.96
N PHE A 4 6.77 -3.67 1.97
CA PHE A 4 5.40 -3.16 2.05
C PHE A 4 4.38 -4.30 2.14
N PHE A 5 4.70 -5.39 1.45
CA PHE A 5 3.91 -6.61 1.43
C PHE A 5 4.18 -7.58 2.60
N GLN A 6 5.32 -7.42 3.28
CA GLN A 6 5.65 -8.19 4.48
C GLN A 6 4.97 -7.62 5.74
N ASN A 7 4.58 -6.35 5.73
CA ASN A 7 3.81 -5.71 6.80
C ASN A 7 2.27 -5.78 6.59
N PHE A 8 1.79 -6.73 5.77
CA PHE A 8 0.38 -7.14 5.76
C PHE A 8 0.13 -8.01 6.97
N ASP A 9 0.10 -7.35 8.11
CA ASP A 9 -0.19 -7.99 9.35
C ASP A 9 -1.70 -8.11 9.50
N HIS A 10 -2.12 -9.36 9.68
CA HIS A 10 -3.29 -9.79 10.44
C HIS A 10 -4.60 -10.18 9.75
N CYS A 11 -4.56 -11.33 9.06
CA CYS A 11 -5.66 -12.30 9.08
C CYS A 11 -5.21 -13.76 8.88
N GLY A 12 -5.83 -14.66 9.64
CA GLY A 12 -5.76 -16.11 9.51
C GLY A 12 -4.85 -16.81 10.53
N ARG A 13 -5.35 -17.91 11.12
CA ARG A 13 -4.49 -18.91 11.76
C ARG A 13 -3.76 -19.65 10.64
N PHE A 14 -2.68 -19.06 10.14
CA PHE A 14 -1.81 -19.72 9.18
C PHE A 14 -0.41 -19.82 9.75
N PHE A 15 0.02 -21.07 9.89
CA PHE A 15 1.39 -21.41 10.18
C PHE A 15 2.24 -21.07 8.95
N LYS A 16 2.96 -19.93 8.99
CA LYS A 16 3.89 -19.56 7.93
C LYS A 16 5.30 -19.99 8.33
N LYS A 17 5.92 -20.86 7.53
CA LYS A 17 7.36 -21.14 7.62
C LYS A 17 8.10 -20.00 6.91
N ILE A 18 8.68 -19.08 7.67
CA ILE A 18 9.51 -18.00 7.12
C ILE A 18 10.96 -18.39 7.35
N GLY A 19 11.50 -19.24 6.47
CA GLY A 19 12.88 -19.75 6.58
C GLY A 19 13.01 -21.06 7.38
N PRO A 20 14.24 -21.41 7.83
CA PRO A 20 14.52 -22.70 8.46
C PRO A 20 13.90 -22.89 9.85
N SER A 21 13.40 -21.83 10.50
CA SER A 21 12.90 -21.86 11.87
C SER A 21 11.44 -21.37 12.00
N ASP A 22 10.85 -21.87 13.09
CA ASP A 22 9.47 -21.94 13.58
C ASP A 22 8.33 -21.05 13.02
N LEU A 23 7.13 -21.63 13.16
CA LEU A 23 5.86 -21.10 12.71
C LEU A 23 5.47 -19.86 13.52
N VAL A 24 5.27 -18.71 12.84
CA VAL A 24 4.84 -17.46 13.49
C VAL A 24 3.31 -17.40 13.55
N TYR A 25 2.76 -17.11 14.73
CA TYR A 25 1.33 -16.89 14.95
C TYR A 25 0.96 -15.42 14.77
N VAL A 26 0.00 -15.13 13.90
CA VAL A 26 -0.44 -13.78 13.53
C VAL A 26 -1.86 -13.54 14.12
N LYS A 27 -1.99 -12.68 15.14
CA LYS A 27 -3.24 -12.33 15.88
C LYS A 27 -4.23 -11.40 15.13
N CYS A 28 -5.32 -11.94 14.58
CA CYS A 28 -6.30 -11.17 13.80
C CYS A 28 -7.04 -10.08 14.61
N HIS A 29 -7.18 -8.87 14.05
CA HIS A 29 -7.94 -7.74 14.62
C HIS A 29 -9.34 -7.54 13.98
N MET A 30 -9.80 -8.48 13.14
CA MET A 30 -11.16 -8.55 12.57
C MET A 30 -11.61 -7.34 11.73
N GLY A 31 -10.69 -6.61 11.09
CA GLY A 31 -11.03 -5.53 10.16
C GLY A 31 -11.60 -6.05 8.83
N PRO A 32 -12.27 -5.18 8.04
CA PRO A 32 -12.68 -5.52 6.67
C PRO A 32 -11.46 -5.77 5.79
N VAL A 33 -11.58 -6.70 4.82
CA VAL A 33 -10.56 -6.95 3.80
C VAL A 33 -11.09 -6.61 2.40
N LEU A 34 -10.20 -6.39 1.45
CA LEU A 34 -10.56 -6.03 0.08
C LEU A 34 -10.97 -7.28 -0.71
N THR A 35 -12.27 -7.55 -0.72
CA THR A 35 -12.86 -8.78 -1.31
C THR A 35 -13.33 -8.58 -2.76
N GLY A 36 -13.55 -7.33 -3.18
CA GLY A 36 -13.80 -6.94 -4.58
C GLY A 36 -12.50 -6.67 -5.34
N ASP A 37 -12.62 -6.35 -6.63
CA ASP A 37 -11.48 -5.88 -7.44
C ASP A 37 -10.76 -4.74 -6.72
N ILE A 38 -9.44 -4.87 -6.53
CA ILE A 38 -8.64 -3.90 -5.78
C ILE A 38 -8.11 -2.86 -6.76
N ILE A 39 -8.57 -1.62 -6.66
CA ILE A 39 -8.11 -0.51 -7.50
C ILE A 39 -7.06 0.27 -6.73
N VAL A 40 -5.80 0.21 -7.17
CA VAL A 40 -4.69 0.91 -6.52
C VAL A 40 -4.48 2.26 -7.20
N HIS A 41 -4.83 3.34 -6.50
CA HIS A 41 -4.50 4.70 -6.89
C HIS A 41 -3.12 5.06 -6.34
N VAL A 42 -2.18 5.44 -7.21
CA VAL A 42 -0.79 5.70 -6.80
C VAL A 42 -0.53 7.20 -6.72
N ILE A 43 0.04 7.66 -5.61
CA ILE A 43 0.47 9.03 -5.42
C ILE A 43 1.99 9.06 -5.37
N TRP A 44 2.61 9.64 -6.38
CA TRP A 44 4.05 9.86 -6.49
C TRP A 44 4.43 11.18 -5.82
N TYR A 45 4.86 11.13 -4.57
CA TYR A 45 5.22 12.32 -3.80
C TYR A 45 6.71 12.59 -3.90
N GLY A 46 7.07 13.79 -4.35
CA GLY A 46 8.43 14.25 -4.58
C GLY A 46 9.00 13.86 -5.95
N ASN A 47 10.31 14.01 -6.12
CA ASN A 47 11.00 13.83 -7.39
C ASN A 47 11.29 12.36 -7.70
N TRP A 48 10.44 11.76 -8.51
CA TRP A 48 10.52 10.34 -8.86
C TRP A 48 11.19 10.10 -10.22
N ASN A 49 12.20 9.22 -10.23
CA ASN A 49 12.74 8.67 -11.46
C ASN A 49 11.66 7.88 -12.23
N PRO A 50 11.42 8.15 -13.54
CA PRO A 50 10.44 7.43 -14.35
C PRO A 50 10.64 5.91 -14.39
N ASN A 51 11.89 5.43 -14.36
CA ASN A 51 12.21 4.00 -14.34
C ASN A 51 11.73 3.34 -13.04
N ASN A 52 11.89 4.01 -11.90
CA ASN A 52 11.42 3.50 -10.62
C ASN A 52 9.88 3.45 -10.58
N LYS A 53 9.20 4.47 -11.13
CA LYS A 53 7.73 4.45 -11.28
C LYS A 53 7.28 3.24 -12.10
N ARG A 54 7.95 2.98 -13.24
CA ARG A 54 7.66 1.84 -14.11
C ARG A 54 7.82 0.51 -13.38
N ILE A 55 8.95 0.30 -12.69
CA ILE A 55 9.21 -0.94 -11.94
C ILE A 55 8.11 -1.20 -10.90
N ILE A 56 7.69 -0.16 -10.17
CA ILE A 56 6.63 -0.28 -9.16
C ILE A 56 5.29 -0.62 -9.80
N LYS A 57 4.95 0.01 -10.94
CA LYS A 57 3.72 -0.31 -11.67
C LYS A 57 3.73 -1.73 -12.22
N ASP A 58 4.84 -2.16 -12.82
CA ASP A 58 5.01 -3.52 -13.34
C ASP A 58 4.87 -4.53 -12.18
N PHE A 59 5.41 -4.23 -11.00
CA PHE A 59 5.18 -5.04 -9.80
C PHE A 59 3.69 -5.11 -9.44
N LEU A 60 2.98 -3.97 -9.35
CA LEU A 60 1.56 -3.95 -8.98
C LEU A 60 0.69 -4.74 -9.98
N LEU A 61 0.96 -4.61 -11.28
CA LEU A 61 0.27 -5.36 -12.32
C LEU A 61 0.59 -6.87 -12.26
N SER A 62 1.81 -7.24 -11.87
CA SER A 62 2.22 -8.65 -11.76
C SER A 62 1.48 -9.44 -10.66
N ILE A 63 0.78 -8.75 -9.74
CA ILE A 63 -0.05 -9.40 -8.72
C ILE A 63 -1.20 -10.20 -9.36
N SER A 64 -1.79 -9.67 -10.42
CA SER A 64 -2.93 -10.27 -11.14
C SER A 64 -2.50 -11.17 -12.30
N GLU A 65 -1.22 -11.23 -12.63
CA GLU A 65 -0.71 -11.97 -13.78
C GLU A 65 -0.83 -13.48 -13.58
N THR A 66 -1.33 -14.19 -14.58
CA THR A 66 -1.62 -15.63 -14.51
C THR A 66 -0.62 -16.49 -15.29
N ARG A 67 0.18 -15.88 -16.17
CA ARG A 67 1.09 -16.57 -17.09
C ARG A 67 2.56 -16.53 -16.66
N SER A 68 2.88 -15.82 -15.59
CA SER A 68 4.26 -15.73 -15.09
C SER A 68 4.75 -17.10 -14.58
N PRO A 69 5.96 -17.53 -14.97
CA PRO A 69 6.55 -18.75 -14.44
C PRO A 69 6.83 -18.62 -12.94
N SER A 70 6.81 -19.75 -12.23
CA SER A 70 7.15 -19.80 -10.81
C SER A 70 8.66 -19.67 -10.57
N PRO A 71 9.08 -18.95 -9.51
CA PRO A 71 8.26 -18.21 -8.55
C PRO A 71 7.77 -16.86 -9.11
N SER A 72 6.56 -16.44 -8.75
CA SER A 72 5.97 -15.17 -9.21
C SER A 72 5.26 -14.38 -8.11
N VAL A 73 5.04 -13.08 -8.36
CA VAL A 73 4.29 -12.20 -7.44
C VAL A 73 2.85 -12.69 -7.27
N SER A 74 2.21 -13.16 -8.34
CA SER A 74 0.85 -13.72 -8.26
C SER A 74 0.79 -15.03 -7.50
N GLU A 75 1.84 -15.86 -7.55
CA GLU A 75 1.96 -17.06 -6.71
C GLU A 75 2.13 -16.69 -5.23
N TRP A 76 2.98 -15.72 -4.92
CA TRP A 76 3.10 -15.17 -3.57
C TRP A 76 1.76 -14.58 -3.08
N TRP A 77 1.01 -13.88 -3.95
CA TRP A 77 -0.32 -13.33 -3.64
C TRP A 77 -1.35 -14.40 -3.27
N LYS A 78 -1.21 -15.65 -3.74
CA LYS A 78 -2.09 -16.75 -3.29
C LYS A 78 -2.05 -16.94 -1.77
N THR A 79 -0.91 -16.68 -1.14
CA THR A 79 -0.77 -16.71 0.32
C THR A 79 -1.55 -15.57 0.97
N VAL A 80 -1.44 -14.34 0.42
CA VAL A 80 -2.20 -13.18 0.89
C VAL A 80 -3.70 -13.41 0.74
N ARG A 81 -4.13 -14.13 -0.29
CA ARG A 81 -5.54 -14.48 -0.49
C ARG A 81 -6.09 -15.51 0.52
N MET A 82 -5.26 -16.09 1.38
CA MET A 82 -5.76 -16.94 2.48
C MET A 82 -6.38 -16.11 3.62
N TYR A 83 -6.15 -14.80 3.62
CA TYR A 83 -6.69 -13.85 4.58
C TYR A 83 -8.17 -13.57 4.25
N THR A 84 -9.02 -13.52 5.28
CA THR A 84 -10.48 -13.37 5.14
C THR A 84 -11.07 -12.27 6.01
N ASP A 85 -12.18 -11.65 5.60
CA ASP A 85 -12.96 -10.82 6.53
C ASP A 85 -13.80 -11.66 7.53
N GLN A 86 -14.60 -10.98 8.36
CA GLN A 86 -15.54 -11.61 9.28
C GLN A 86 -16.62 -12.45 8.58
N THR A 87 -16.88 -12.20 7.29
CA THR A 87 -17.82 -12.97 6.47
C THR A 87 -17.17 -14.18 5.80
N ARG A 88 -15.88 -14.45 6.10
CA ARG A 88 -15.03 -15.49 5.50
C ARG A 88 -14.78 -15.29 4.00
N LYS A 89 -14.94 -14.07 3.48
CA LYS A 89 -14.57 -13.75 2.11
C LYS A 89 -13.07 -13.45 2.04
N ASN A 90 -12.42 -14.07 1.07
CA ASN A 90 -10.99 -13.94 0.84
C ASN A 90 -10.64 -12.61 0.17
N ILE A 91 -9.40 -12.16 0.35
CA ILE A 91 -8.82 -11.06 -0.44
C ILE A 91 -8.90 -11.40 -1.95
N SER A 92 -9.23 -10.41 -2.76
CA SER A 92 -9.34 -10.56 -4.21
C SER A 92 -8.00 -10.90 -4.85
N LYS A 93 -8.05 -11.69 -5.93
CA LYS A 93 -6.89 -11.91 -6.81
C LYS A 93 -6.65 -10.76 -7.77
N ASN A 94 -7.67 -9.94 -8.00
CA ASN A 94 -7.65 -8.94 -9.04
C ASN A 94 -7.23 -7.61 -8.43
N VAL A 95 -6.02 -7.19 -8.75
CA VAL A 95 -5.46 -5.87 -8.53
C VAL A 95 -5.34 -5.17 -9.87
N VAL A 96 -5.89 -3.97 -9.96
CA VAL A 96 -5.79 -3.09 -11.13
C VAL A 96 -5.24 -1.74 -10.73
N LEU A 97 -4.53 -1.08 -11.64
CA LEU A 97 -4.07 0.29 -11.42
C LEU A 97 -5.22 1.26 -11.71
N GLY A 98 -5.51 2.12 -10.73
CA GLY A 98 -6.37 3.28 -10.91
C GLY A 98 -5.58 4.51 -11.37
N SER A 99 -6.09 5.68 -11.02
CA SER A 99 -5.41 6.96 -11.28
C SER A 99 -4.03 7.06 -10.64
N GLU A 100 -3.11 7.71 -11.36
CA GLU A 100 -1.81 8.11 -10.85
C GLU A 100 -1.80 9.62 -10.59
N PHE A 101 -1.22 10.04 -9.47
CA PHE A 101 -1.08 11.43 -9.06
C PHE A 101 0.39 11.78 -8.88
N ILE A 102 0.78 12.98 -9.28
CA ILE A 102 2.10 13.54 -9.02
C ILE A 102 1.92 14.68 -8.05
N ASP A 103 2.62 14.64 -6.93
CA ASP A 103 2.63 15.69 -5.92
C ASP A 103 4.07 16.20 -5.77
N ASP A 104 4.31 17.43 -6.24
CA ASP A 104 5.61 18.08 -6.21
C ASP A 104 5.84 18.80 -4.87
N TYR A 105 6.01 18.00 -3.81
CA TYR A 105 6.32 18.46 -2.45
C TYR A 105 5.29 19.42 -1.84
N SER A 106 3.98 19.18 -2.04
CA SER A 106 2.91 20.06 -1.56
C SER A 106 2.92 20.34 -0.06
N HIS A 107 3.54 19.45 0.73
CA HIS A 107 3.72 19.55 2.18
C HIS A 107 5.20 19.48 2.59
N GLY A 108 6.11 19.86 1.69
CA GLY A 108 7.55 19.87 1.93
C GLY A 108 8.20 18.48 1.89
N LYS A 109 9.47 18.39 2.33
CA LYS A 109 10.32 17.19 2.21
C LYS A 109 10.29 16.25 3.43
N LEU A 110 9.55 16.59 4.47
CA LEU A 110 9.41 15.77 5.67
C LEU A 110 7.92 15.59 5.99
N LEU A 111 7.45 14.35 5.91
CA LEU A 111 6.06 14.01 6.17
C LEU A 111 5.88 13.35 7.54
N THR A 112 4.81 13.71 8.22
CA THR A 112 4.24 13.00 9.36
C THR A 112 2.99 12.22 8.93
N ARG A 113 2.51 11.32 9.80
CA ARG A 113 1.25 10.58 9.58
C ARG A 113 0.05 11.50 9.27
N LEU A 114 -0.01 12.70 9.86
CA LEU A 114 -1.08 13.66 9.63
C LEU A 114 -0.93 14.36 8.28
N THR A 115 0.29 14.77 7.91
CA THR A 115 0.53 15.40 6.60
C THR A 115 0.29 14.42 5.45
N VAL A 116 0.54 13.12 5.64
CA VAL A 116 0.19 12.09 4.64
C VAL A 116 -1.32 12.12 4.32
N GLN A 117 -2.19 12.24 5.33
CA GLN A 117 -3.64 12.34 5.08
C GLN A 117 -4.01 13.64 4.36
N SER A 118 -3.27 14.72 4.60
CA SER A 118 -3.49 16.00 3.91
C SER A 118 -3.06 15.94 2.43
N VAL A 119 -1.99 15.20 2.10
CA VAL A 119 -1.62 14.87 0.72
C VAL A 119 -2.73 14.07 0.03
N ILE A 120 -3.28 13.05 0.71
CA ILE A 120 -4.38 12.25 0.18
C ILE A 120 -5.63 13.13 -0.07
N LYS A 121 -5.94 14.05 0.86
CA LYS A 121 -7.03 15.03 0.68
C LYS A 121 -6.86 15.82 -0.63
N ASN A 122 -5.65 16.33 -0.90
CA ASN A 122 -5.40 17.13 -2.09
C ASN A 122 -5.68 16.34 -3.37
N VAL A 123 -5.17 15.12 -3.48
CA VAL A 123 -5.40 14.30 -4.69
C VAL A 123 -6.86 13.86 -4.82
N VAL A 124 -7.54 13.59 -3.71
CA VAL A 124 -8.97 13.24 -3.70
C VAL A 124 -9.84 14.44 -4.10
N SER A 125 -9.44 15.66 -3.72
CA SER A 125 -10.18 16.89 -4.03
C SER A 125 -9.93 17.41 -5.45
N VAL A 126 -8.71 17.21 -5.98
CA VAL A 126 -8.30 17.68 -7.32
C VAL A 126 -8.57 16.61 -8.39
N GLY A 127 -8.52 15.33 -8.00
CA GLY A 127 -8.39 14.20 -8.90
C GLY A 127 -9.63 13.77 -9.65
N SER A 128 -10.76 14.50 -9.56
CA SER A 128 -11.93 14.12 -10.35
C SER A 128 -12.99 15.23 -10.39
N ASN A 129 -13.42 15.57 -11.61
CA ASN A 129 -14.61 16.36 -11.86
C ASN A 129 -15.57 15.49 -12.69
N PRO A 130 -16.59 14.86 -12.08
CA PRO A 130 -16.94 14.88 -10.66
C PRO A 130 -16.08 13.91 -9.82
N PRO A 131 -15.86 14.15 -8.52
CA PRO A 131 -15.01 13.35 -7.64
C PRO A 131 -15.40 11.87 -7.62
N SER A 132 -14.76 11.01 -8.42
CA SER A 132 -15.00 9.57 -8.40
C SER A 132 -14.05 8.94 -7.38
N VAL A 133 -14.32 9.22 -6.11
CA VAL A 133 -13.66 8.52 -5.03
C VAL A 133 -14.23 7.10 -5.01
N ASP A 134 -13.41 6.11 -5.34
CA ASP A 134 -13.83 4.72 -5.25
C ASP A 134 -13.79 4.29 -3.77
N HIS A 135 -14.89 4.56 -3.08
CA HIS A 135 -15.07 4.23 -1.67
C HIS A 135 -15.20 2.73 -1.37
N LYS A 136 -15.42 1.88 -2.39
CA LYS A 136 -15.68 0.45 -2.17
C LYS A 136 -14.45 -0.41 -2.43
N ASN A 137 -13.69 -0.06 -3.44
CA ASN A 137 -12.64 -0.91 -4.00
C ASN A 137 -11.29 -0.17 -4.17
N GLY A 138 -11.30 1.16 -4.05
CA GLY A 138 -10.11 2.00 -4.20
C GLY A 138 -9.22 2.03 -2.95
N VAL A 139 -7.91 1.87 -3.14
CA VAL A 139 -6.87 2.05 -2.13
C VAL A 139 -5.87 3.11 -2.61
N TYR A 140 -5.51 4.03 -1.74
CA TYR A 140 -4.53 5.07 -2.04
C TYR A 140 -3.14 4.68 -1.54
N LEU A 141 -2.22 4.48 -2.48
CA LEU A 141 -0.82 4.14 -2.22
C LEU A 141 0.06 5.37 -2.40
N LEU A 142 0.50 5.96 -1.29
CA LEU A 142 1.44 7.07 -1.29
C LEU A 142 2.88 6.57 -1.28
N LEU A 143 3.65 6.92 -2.31
CA LEU A 143 5.04 6.52 -2.46
C LEU A 143 5.92 7.76 -2.45
N MET A 144 6.83 7.82 -1.49
CA MET A 144 7.77 8.93 -1.35
C MET A 144 9.06 8.68 -2.14
N SER A 145 9.52 9.70 -2.86
CA SER A 145 10.79 9.66 -3.59
C SER A 145 12.00 9.51 -2.65
N GLU A 146 13.17 9.27 -3.23
CA GLU A 146 14.41 9.08 -2.48
C GLU A 146 14.86 10.29 -1.66
N ASP A 147 14.46 11.49 -2.04
CA ASP A 147 14.87 12.72 -1.34
C ASP A 147 13.92 13.14 -0.22
N MET A 148 12.96 12.26 0.12
CA MET A 148 11.95 12.50 1.15
C MET A 148 12.31 11.90 2.51
N GLY A 149 11.89 12.60 3.56
CA GLY A 149 11.87 12.11 4.93
C GLY A 149 10.45 11.75 5.37
N VAL A 150 10.33 10.73 6.21
CA VAL A 150 9.07 10.42 6.91
C VAL A 150 9.40 10.18 8.38
N GLN A 151 8.61 10.78 9.26
CA GLN A 151 8.76 10.62 10.70
C GLN A 151 8.72 9.12 11.07
N ASP A 152 9.65 8.69 11.92
CA ASP A 152 9.80 7.34 12.46
C ASP A 152 10.07 6.21 11.44
N PHE A 153 10.30 6.55 10.17
CA PHE A 153 10.62 5.56 9.13
C PHE A 153 12.02 4.96 9.33
N CYS A 154 12.17 3.66 9.04
CA CYS A 154 13.37 2.83 9.26
C CYS A 154 13.75 2.56 10.72
N TRP A 155 13.30 3.38 11.68
CA TRP A 155 13.49 3.11 13.10
C TRP A 155 12.32 2.33 13.70
N ALA A 156 11.09 2.78 13.48
CA ALA A 156 9.89 2.17 14.05
C ALA A 156 9.03 1.46 13.00
N VAL A 157 9.03 1.96 11.76
CA VAL A 157 8.17 1.44 10.68
C VAL A 157 8.86 1.48 9.32
N CYS A 158 8.59 0.50 8.47
CA CYS A 158 9.05 0.47 7.06
C CYS A 158 7.93 0.82 6.07
N GLY A 159 6.84 1.36 6.57
CA GLY A 159 5.60 1.66 5.86
C GLY A 159 4.43 1.59 6.84
N PHE A 160 3.28 2.14 6.44
CA PHE A 160 2.09 2.19 7.30
C PHE A 160 0.83 2.16 6.46
N HIS A 161 -0.23 1.55 6.98
CA HIS A 161 -1.55 1.56 6.36
C HIS A 161 -2.61 1.91 7.40
N TYR A 162 -3.64 2.63 6.98
CA TYR A 162 -4.76 3.00 7.83
C TYR A 162 -5.95 3.47 7.00
N PHE A 163 -6.97 3.99 7.66
CA PHE A 163 -8.06 4.72 7.01
C PHE A 163 -7.91 6.21 7.22
N THR A 164 -8.20 7.02 6.21
CA THR A 164 -8.23 8.48 6.37
C THR A 164 -9.31 8.89 7.36
N PHE A 165 -9.07 9.97 8.09
CA PHE A 165 -10.10 10.56 8.95
C PHE A 165 -11.07 11.42 8.11
N PRO A 166 -12.39 11.22 8.25
CA PRO A 166 -13.39 12.07 7.61
C PRO A 166 -13.22 13.56 7.92
N SER A 167 -12.73 13.91 9.11
CA SER A 167 -12.45 15.30 9.50
C SER A 167 -11.32 15.95 8.70
N ILE A 168 -10.44 15.16 8.08
CA ILE A 168 -9.32 15.66 7.26
C ILE A 168 -9.69 15.57 5.78
N VAL A 169 -10.05 14.38 5.31
CA VAL A 169 -10.20 14.04 3.89
C VAL A 169 -11.66 14.17 3.40
N GLY A 170 -12.63 14.33 4.30
CA GLY A 170 -14.06 14.35 3.97
C GLY A 170 -14.67 12.95 3.82
N SER A 171 -13.85 11.90 3.86
CA SER A 171 -14.31 10.51 3.80
C SER A 171 -13.29 9.56 4.44
N THR A 172 -13.75 8.34 4.74
CA THR A 172 -12.92 7.23 5.22
C THR A 172 -12.44 6.41 4.04
N LEU A 173 -11.16 6.50 3.70
CA LEU A 173 -10.54 5.82 2.56
C LEU A 173 -9.38 4.95 3.04
N PRO A 174 -9.28 3.69 2.59
CA PRO A 174 -8.11 2.88 2.89
C PRO A 174 -6.90 3.47 2.16
N TYR A 175 -5.82 3.65 2.90
CA TYR A 175 -4.58 4.15 2.34
C TYR A 175 -3.39 3.46 2.99
N ALA A 176 -2.26 3.57 2.30
CA ALA A 176 -1.00 3.15 2.82
C ALA A 176 0.13 3.99 2.23
N TRP A 177 1.24 4.11 2.97
CA TRP A 177 2.41 4.85 2.52
C TRP A 177 3.70 4.07 2.72
N VAL A 178 4.66 4.34 1.84
CA VAL A 178 6.01 3.76 1.86
C VAL A 178 7.05 4.84 1.66
N GLY A 179 7.97 4.95 2.63
CA GLY A 179 9.18 5.75 2.50
C GLY A 179 10.24 5.08 1.64
N ASN A 180 11.38 5.75 1.43
CA ASN A 180 12.48 5.19 0.64
C ASN A 180 13.53 4.54 1.56
N SER A 181 13.49 3.20 1.65
CA SER A 181 14.43 2.46 2.49
C SER A 181 15.88 2.53 1.98
N GLY A 182 16.10 2.64 0.67
CA GLY A 182 17.45 2.67 0.09
C GLY A 182 18.30 3.83 0.61
N LYS A 183 17.68 4.95 0.99
CA LYS A 183 18.36 6.10 1.59
C LYS A 183 18.20 6.17 3.11
N GLN A 184 17.02 5.87 3.62
CA GLN A 184 16.70 6.15 5.03
C GLN A 184 17.05 4.97 5.98
N CYS A 185 17.34 3.79 5.44
CA CYS A 185 17.61 2.55 6.18
C CYS A 185 19.05 2.05 5.93
N ALA A 186 20.07 2.91 5.88
CA ALA A 186 21.43 2.52 5.48
C ALA A 186 22.14 1.56 6.47
N ASP A 187 21.67 1.49 7.72
CA ASP A 187 22.31 0.77 8.82
C ASP A 187 21.48 -0.41 9.38
N VAL A 188 20.41 -0.85 8.68
CA VAL A 188 19.58 -2.02 9.03
C VAL A 188 19.73 -3.16 8.04
#